data_AF-A0A921K411-F1
#
_entry.id   AF-A0A921K411-F1
#
_cell.length_a   1.000
_cell.length_b   1.000
_cell.length_c   1.000
_cell.angle_alpha   90.00
_cell.angle_beta   90.00
_cell.angle_gamma   90.00
#
_symmetry.space_group_name_H-M   'P 1'
#
loop_
_entity.id
_entity.type
_entity.pdbx_description
1 polymer ?
#
loop_
_entity_poly.entity_id
_entity_poly.type
_entity_poly.pdbx_seq_one_letter_code
_entity_poly.pdbx_strand_id
1 'polypeptide(L)'
;AKEVESMLNLSGNSLEEAYKVLEVEPTATDDEVRAAYRRLALKHHPDRVATLGEDIRKAAEEKFQSINNAKERIYKARGMK
;
A
#
# COMPACT_ATOMS: atom_id res chain seq x y z
N ALA A 1 -18.89 -17.15 1.90
CA ALA A 1 -18.24 -17.03 3.23
C ALA A 1 -17.46 -15.73 3.24
N LYS A 2 -17.53 -14.93 4.31
CA LYS A 2 -16.75 -13.68 4.51
C LYS A 2 -17.09 -12.44 3.67
N GLU A 3 -18.04 -12.45 2.75
CA GLU A 3 -18.30 -11.28 1.88
C GLU A 3 -18.81 -10.03 2.64
N VAL A 4 -19.23 -10.20 3.90
CA VAL A 4 -19.47 -9.14 4.88
C VAL A 4 -18.18 -8.73 5.63
N GLU A 5 -17.00 -8.81 4.98
CA GLU A 5 -15.92 -7.84 5.20
C GLU A 5 -16.41 -6.39 4.99
N SER A 6 -17.58 -6.24 4.36
CA SER A 6 -18.22 -5.00 3.96
C SER A 6 -18.96 -4.20 5.06
N MET A 7 -18.90 -4.52 6.37
CA MET A 7 -19.68 -3.75 7.37
C MET A 7 -19.01 -3.28 8.67
N LEU A 8 -17.85 -3.79 9.13
CA LEU A 8 -17.46 -3.59 10.54
C LEU A 8 -15.96 -3.30 10.81
N ASN A 9 -15.33 -2.37 10.10
CA ASN A 9 -14.24 -1.61 10.74
C ASN A 9 -14.27 -0.13 10.33
N LEU A 10 -15.40 0.51 10.60
CA LEU A 10 -15.62 1.96 10.59
C LEU A 10 -14.98 2.64 11.82
N SER A 11 -13.70 2.37 12.11
CA SER A 11 -12.92 3.14 13.10
C SER A 11 -11.41 3.03 12.88
N GLY A 12 -10.82 4.15 12.43
CA GLY A 12 -9.38 4.39 12.25
C GLY A 12 -8.90 3.91 10.87
N ASN A 13 -8.23 4.70 10.03
CA ASN A 13 -6.81 5.07 10.19
C ASN A 13 -5.87 3.88 10.55
N SER A 14 -6.34 2.65 10.37
CA SER A 14 -5.84 1.43 11.00
C SER A 14 -5.03 0.60 10.00
N LEU A 15 -4.07 -0.16 10.51
CA LEU A 15 -3.13 -1.01 9.77
C LEU A 15 -3.72 -1.83 8.62
N GLU A 16 -4.98 -2.24 8.72
CA GLU A 16 -5.70 -2.96 7.66
C GLU A 16 -5.77 -2.18 6.35
N GLU A 17 -5.97 -0.86 6.40
CA GLU A 17 -5.92 -0.02 5.20
C GLU A 17 -4.53 -0.04 4.56
N ALA A 18 -3.48 -0.03 5.39
CA ALA A 18 -2.11 -0.13 4.90
C ALA A 18 -1.84 -1.48 4.23
N TYR A 19 -2.33 -2.58 4.81
CA TYR A 19 -2.23 -3.90 4.20
C TYR A 19 -3.00 -3.97 2.87
N LYS A 20 -4.21 -3.40 2.81
CA LYS A 20 -5.00 -3.29 1.57
C LYS A 20 -4.30 -2.46 0.50
N VAL A 21 -3.70 -1.32 0.85
CA VAL A 21 -2.94 -0.48 -0.10
C VAL A 21 -1.73 -1.22 -0.67
N LEU A 22 -1.06 -2.02 0.16
CA LEU A 22 0.03 -2.87 -0.28
C LEU A 22 -0.43 -4.17 -0.96
N GLU A 23 -1.74 -4.40 -1.09
CA GLU A 23 -2.34 -5.62 -1.63
C GLU A 23 -1.80 -6.89 -0.95
N VAL A 24 -1.59 -6.82 0.37
CA VAL A 24 -1.09 -7.92 1.19
C VAL A 24 -2.08 -8.24 2.29
N GLU A 25 -2.05 -9.48 2.76
CA GLU A 25 -2.83 -9.86 3.92
C GLU A 25 -2.20 -9.34 5.22
N PRO A 26 -2.99 -9.06 6.27
CA PRO A 26 -2.46 -8.71 7.60
C PRO A 26 -1.63 -9.85 8.21
N THR A 27 -1.87 -11.09 7.77
CA THR A 27 -1.11 -12.31 8.11
C THR A 27 0.19 -12.47 7.31
N ALA A 28 0.41 -11.63 6.28
CA ALA A 28 1.60 -11.71 5.43
C ALA A 28 2.88 -11.54 6.26
N THR A 29 3.95 -12.17 5.85
CA THR A 29 5.26 -12.02 6.48
C THR A 29 5.92 -10.69 6.12
N ASP A 30 6.92 -10.33 6.90
CA ASP A 30 7.73 -9.13 6.73
C ASP A 30 8.38 -9.03 5.33
N ASP A 31 8.82 -10.17 4.81
CA ASP A 31 9.35 -10.30 3.46
C ASP A 31 8.28 -10.09 2.38
N GLU A 32 7.07 -10.60 2.60
CA GLU A 32 5.94 -10.39 1.68
C GLU A 32 5.51 -8.93 1.62
N VAL A 33 5.43 -8.24 2.77
CA VAL A 33 5.16 -6.80 2.82
C VAL A 33 6.23 -6.02 2.04
N ARG A 34 7.51 -6.38 2.22
CA ARG A 34 8.64 -5.78 1.47
C ARG A 34 8.55 -6.06 -0.03
N ALA A 35 8.24 -7.29 -0.41
CA ALA A 35 8.12 -7.69 -1.81
C ALA A 35 6.96 -6.99 -2.50
N ALA A 36 5.79 -6.92 -1.85
CA ALA A 36 4.61 -6.24 -2.37
C ALA A 36 4.85 -4.74 -2.52
N TYR A 37 5.45 -4.10 -1.51
CA TYR A 37 5.89 -2.71 -1.59
C TYR A 37 6.79 -2.46 -2.80
N ARG A 38 7.83 -3.28 -3.00
CA ARG A 38 8.73 -3.15 -4.16
C ARG A 38 7.97 -3.30 -5.49
N ARG A 39 7.04 -4.26 -5.57
CA ARG A 39 6.23 -4.50 -6.78
C ARG A 39 5.34 -3.29 -7.12
N LEU A 40 4.65 -2.76 -6.12
CA LEU A 40 3.78 -1.59 -6.25
C LEU A 40 4.57 -0.31 -6.55
N ALA A 41 5.68 -0.12 -5.84
CA ALA A 41 6.61 1.00 -6.06
C ALA A 41 7.15 1.00 -7.49
N LEU A 42 7.55 -0.17 -8.02
CA LEU A 42 7.99 -0.29 -9.41
C LEU A 42 6.86 -0.02 -10.40
N LYS A 43 5.62 -0.45 -10.11
CA LYS A 43 4.47 -0.23 -11.00
C LYS A 43 4.06 1.24 -11.09
N HIS A 44 4.16 1.96 -9.96
CA HIS A 44 3.82 3.37 -9.84
C HIS A 44 5.06 4.29 -9.83
N HIS A 45 6.23 3.77 -10.23
CA HIS A 45 7.47 4.52 -10.17
C HIS A 45 7.42 5.71 -11.13
N PRO A 46 7.87 6.91 -10.73
CA PRO A 46 7.89 8.10 -11.58
C PRO A 46 8.60 7.84 -12.91
N ASP A 47 9.64 7.00 -12.94
CA ASP A 47 10.36 6.62 -14.17
C ASP A 47 9.46 5.90 -15.20
N ARG A 48 8.52 5.05 -14.74
CA ARG A 48 7.58 4.35 -15.64
C ARG A 48 6.44 5.22 -16.12
N VAL A 49 6.05 6.20 -15.31
CA VAL A 49 4.97 7.14 -15.63
C VAL A 49 5.50 8.45 -16.19
N ALA A 50 6.82 8.67 -16.25
CA ALA A 50 7.43 9.88 -16.79
C ALA A 50 7.14 10.05 -18.29
N THR A 51 6.92 8.93 -18.98
CA THR A 51 6.53 8.88 -20.40
C THR A 51 5.01 8.98 -20.59
N LEU A 52 4.25 8.83 -19.51
CA LEU A 52 2.79 8.94 -19.50
C LEU A 52 2.46 10.38 -19.05
N GLY A 53 1.49 11.03 -19.68
CA GLY A 53 1.24 12.47 -19.50
C GLY A 53 1.09 12.94 -18.04
N GLU A 54 1.10 14.25 -17.83
CA GLU A 54 1.18 14.87 -16.50
C GLU A 54 0.09 14.39 -15.52
N ASP A 55 -1.12 14.10 -16.01
CA ASP A 55 -2.22 13.53 -15.23
C ASP A 55 -1.90 12.15 -14.65
N ILE A 56 -1.26 11.28 -15.45
CA ILE A 56 -0.85 9.94 -15.00
C ILE A 56 0.27 10.06 -13.98
N ARG A 57 1.20 11.00 -14.17
CA ARG A 57 2.28 11.25 -13.22
C ARG A 57 1.75 11.67 -11.85
N LYS A 58 0.80 12.61 -11.81
CA LYS A 58 0.15 13.06 -10.56
C LYS A 58 -0.59 11.91 -9.86
N ALA A 59 -1.43 11.18 -10.59
CA ALA A 59 -2.15 10.04 -10.04
C ALA A 59 -1.20 8.94 -9.51
N ALA A 60 -0.09 8.68 -10.21
CA ALA A 60 0.91 7.72 -9.77
C ALA A 60 1.68 8.20 -8.54
N GLU A 61 2.00 9.50 -8.46
CA GLU A 61 2.65 10.11 -7.30
C GLU A 61 1.77 10.01 -6.04
N GLU A 62 0.48 10.37 -6.14
CA GLU A 62 -0.48 10.22 -5.04
C GLU A 62 -0.59 8.76 -4.57
N LYS A 63 -0.63 7.82 -5.53
CA LYS A 63 -0.69 6.39 -5.24
C LYS A 63 0.59 5.90 -4.60
N PHE A 64 1.75 6.35 -5.07
CA PHE A 64 3.06 6.04 -4.51
C PHE A 64 3.22 6.57 -3.09
N GLN A 65 2.73 7.78 -2.82
CA GLN A 65 2.67 8.35 -1.47
C GLN A 65 1.82 7.48 -0.53
N SER A 66 0.65 7.02 -1.00
CA SER A 66 -0.22 6.12 -0.26
C SER A 66 0.48 4.80 0.07
N ILE A 67 1.18 4.21 -0.91
CA ILE A 67 1.99 2.98 -0.75
C ILE A 67 3.11 3.17 0.29
N ASN A 68 3.82 4.30 0.26
CA ASN A 68 4.85 4.62 1.26
C ASN A 68 4.26 4.79 2.66
N ASN A 69 3.14 5.50 2.79
CA ASN A 69 2.47 5.72 4.07
C ASN A 69 2.01 4.37 4.67
N ALA A 70 1.43 3.51 3.83
CA ALA A 70 1.02 2.16 4.22
C ALA A 70 2.20 1.32 4.73
N LYS A 71 3.30 1.26 3.97
CA LYS A 71 4.53 0.57 4.40
C LYS A 71 5.00 1.07 5.76
N GLU A 72 5.08 2.39 5.95
CA GLU A 72 5.58 2.97 7.20
C GLU A 72 4.69 2.59 8.39
N ARG A 73 3.36 2.62 8.21
CA ARG A 73 2.41 2.18 9.25
C ARG A 73 2.63 0.72 9.63
N ILE A 74 2.73 -0.17 8.65
CA ILE A 74 2.96 -1.60 8.88
C ILE A 74 4.28 -1.83 9.60
N TYR A 75 5.35 -1.18 9.14
CA TYR A 75 6.66 -1.30 9.76
C TYR A 75 6.63 -0.83 11.22
N LYS A 76 6.02 0.33 11.49
CA LYS A 76 5.87 0.85 12.85
C LYS A 76 5.09 -0.11 13.74
N ALA A 77 3.99 -0.68 13.24
CA ALA A 77 3.16 -1.60 14.02
C ALA A 77 3.84 -2.94 14.28
N ARG A 78 4.63 -3.43 13.32
CA ARG A 78 5.41 -4.67 13.44
C ARG A 78 6.75 -4.49 14.15
N GLY A 79 7.16 -3.25 14.44
CA GLY A 79 8.46 -2.94 15.02
C GLY A 79 9.63 -3.18 14.06
N MET A 80 9.39 -3.18 12.76
CA MET A 80 10.41 -3.37 11.73
C MET A 80 11.20 -2.07 11.56
N LYS A 81 12.48 -2.09 11.93
CA LYS A 81 13.39 -0.94 11.83
C LYS A 81 14.41 -1.13 10.71
#